data_AF-A6GEN1-F1
#
_entry.id   AF-A6GEN1-F1
#
_cell.length_a   1.000
_cell.length_b   1.000
_cell.length_c   1.000
_cell.angle_alpha   90.00
_cell.angle_beta   90.00
_cell.angle_gamma   90.00
#
_symmetry.space_group_name_H-M   'P 1'
#
loop_
_entity.id
_entity.type
_entity.pdbx_description
1 polymer ?
#
loop_
_entity_poly.entity_id
_entity_poly.type
_entity_poly.pdbx_seq_one_letter_code
_entity_poly.pdbx_strand_id
1 'polypeptide(L)'
;MWYIGCSRMETAKLNEMIDTAIAIEAKDGHLANLLEERARERGETLGETERREALELFEGYIRSVPLLLSAAAKSAVGTPVEAVMTQVIAASVAYWDEEEDLVPDHLGVLGLLDDAYFTLRILQLVSRRLSEESGHVLVKDDLTALDAVVCDIIGEQLADVLDELVMLSLSNTPIDELIAKVSEHAGNFQFNTAQTSFTGLSVEDLVDARLGFVLQPVDIAGGEICEALESLAAKLAAADDAARTALLDQATAELDEALRVALSCGVELNADEIELAVSMLIGALHHRVVLTGGAADGNFIARAVEVVLEGIN
;
A
#
# COMPACT_ATOMS: atom_id res chain seq x y z
N MET A 1 -25.04 -22.62 -6.78
CA MET A 1 -26.22 -22.20 -6.00
C MET A 1 -25.70 -21.91 -4.61
N TRP A 2 -25.11 -20.73 -4.42
CA TRP A 2 -24.54 -20.28 -3.15
C TRP A 2 -25.55 -19.32 -2.53
N TYR A 3 -26.21 -19.77 -1.47
CA TYR A 3 -27.14 -18.96 -0.67
C TYR A 3 -26.97 -19.46 0.77
N ILE A 4 -25.97 -18.96 1.49
CA ILE A 4 -25.83 -19.14 2.94
C ILE A 4 -25.24 -17.86 3.52
N GLY A 5 -26.03 -17.19 4.36
CA GLY A 5 -25.57 -16.33 5.45
C GLY A 5 -24.54 -15.26 5.11
N CYS A 6 -24.96 -14.17 4.47
CA CYS A 6 -24.23 -12.91 4.59
C CYS A 6 -24.34 -12.47 6.07
N SER A 7 -23.37 -12.89 6.88
CA SER A 7 -23.09 -12.34 8.20
C SER A 7 -22.85 -10.86 7.97
N ARG A 8 -23.86 -10.04 8.22
CA ARG A 8 -23.68 -8.60 8.27
C ARG A 8 -22.88 -8.35 9.55
N MET A 9 -21.56 -8.41 9.44
CA MET A 9 -20.71 -8.11 10.58
C MET A 9 -21.02 -6.69 11.04
N GLU A 10 -21.58 -6.59 12.25
CA GLU A 10 -21.90 -5.31 12.85
C GLU A 10 -20.61 -4.65 13.29
N THR A 11 -20.49 -3.34 13.10
CA THR A 11 -19.33 -2.55 13.57
C THR A 11 -19.03 -2.79 15.06
N ALA A 12 -20.02 -3.21 15.86
CA ALA A 12 -19.83 -3.62 17.25
C ALA A 12 -18.93 -4.87 17.40
N LYS A 13 -19.12 -5.91 16.57
CA LYS A 13 -18.29 -7.13 16.58
C LYS A 13 -16.84 -6.80 16.21
N LEU A 14 -16.63 -5.97 15.19
CA LEU A 14 -15.30 -5.47 14.81
C LEU A 14 -14.59 -4.76 15.97
N ASN A 15 -15.31 -3.86 16.67
CA ASN A 15 -14.73 -3.19 17.84
C ASN A 15 -14.37 -4.16 18.96
N GLU A 16 -15.18 -5.21 19.18
CA GLU A 16 -14.88 -6.24 20.18
C GLU A 16 -13.63 -7.07 19.82
N MET A 17 -13.47 -7.44 18.54
CA MET A 17 -12.27 -8.13 18.04
C MET A 17 -11.03 -7.24 18.22
N ILE A 18 -11.11 -5.97 17.83
CA ILE A 18 -10.03 -4.99 17.98
C ILE A 18 -9.67 -4.78 19.46
N ASP A 19 -10.65 -4.60 20.35
CA ASP A 19 -10.39 -4.44 21.78
C ASP A 19 -9.76 -5.70 22.40
N THR A 20 -10.13 -6.88 21.91
CA THR A 20 -9.52 -8.16 22.30
C THR A 20 -8.07 -8.24 21.83
N ALA A 21 -7.80 -7.89 20.59
CA ALA A 21 -6.46 -7.88 20.01
C ALA A 21 -5.51 -6.91 20.74
N ILE A 22 -6.00 -5.72 21.09
CA ILE A 22 -5.25 -4.74 21.89
C ILE A 22 -4.95 -5.29 23.29
N ALA A 23 -5.90 -5.99 23.91
CA ALA A 23 -5.68 -6.62 25.22
C ALA A 23 -4.65 -7.77 25.15
N ILE A 24 -4.64 -8.55 24.07
CA ILE A 24 -3.62 -9.58 23.81
C ILE A 24 -2.26 -8.92 23.63
N GLU A 25 -2.15 -7.88 22.79
CA GLU A 25 -0.88 -7.17 22.56
C GLU A 25 -0.33 -6.56 23.85
N ALA A 26 -1.18 -5.93 24.67
CA ALA A 26 -0.77 -5.39 25.97
C ALA A 26 -0.25 -6.46 26.94
N LYS A 27 -0.65 -7.73 26.77
CA LYS A 27 -0.27 -8.86 27.63
C LYS A 27 0.95 -9.61 27.09
N ASP A 28 0.95 -9.92 25.80
CA ASP A 28 1.89 -10.85 25.17
C ASP A 28 2.95 -10.13 24.29
N GLY A 29 2.65 -8.90 23.83
CA GLY A 29 3.60 -8.02 23.15
C GLY A 29 4.11 -8.54 21.81
N HIS A 30 3.28 -9.24 21.03
CA HIS A 30 3.71 -9.89 19.79
C HIS A 30 4.23 -8.87 18.77
N LEU A 31 3.44 -7.83 18.49
CA LEU A 31 3.85 -6.75 17.59
C LEU A 31 5.04 -5.97 18.17
N ALA A 32 5.00 -5.67 19.46
CA ALA A 32 6.10 -4.96 20.13
C ALA A 32 7.44 -5.69 20.00
N ASN A 33 7.45 -7.01 20.17
CA ASN A 33 8.64 -7.84 20.05
C ASN A 33 9.13 -7.93 18.59
N LEU A 34 8.21 -8.03 17.63
CA LEU A 34 8.54 -8.04 16.20
C LEU A 34 9.20 -6.71 15.77
N LEU A 35 8.64 -5.58 16.20
CA LEU A 35 9.19 -4.25 15.91
C LEU A 35 10.61 -4.10 16.50
N GLU A 36 10.82 -4.57 17.73
CA GLU A 36 12.13 -4.57 18.38
C GLU A 36 13.15 -5.49 17.65
N GLU A 37 12.69 -6.63 17.14
CA GLU A 37 13.53 -7.53 16.34
C GLU A 37 13.94 -6.90 15.01
N ARG A 38 12.99 -6.30 14.27
CA ARG A 38 13.26 -5.58 13.01
C ARG A 38 14.22 -4.40 13.22
N ALA A 39 14.06 -3.64 14.30
CA ALA A 39 15.00 -2.58 14.65
C ALA A 39 16.40 -3.14 14.93
N ARG A 40 16.50 -4.27 15.65
CA ARG A 40 17.78 -4.91 15.98
C ARG A 40 18.52 -5.45 14.77
N GLU A 41 17.79 -6.03 13.81
CA GLU A 41 18.36 -6.49 12.53
C GLU A 41 19.07 -5.36 11.77
N ARG A 42 18.69 -4.11 12.04
CA ARG A 42 19.26 -2.89 11.44
C ARG A 42 20.33 -2.23 12.30
N GLY A 43 20.68 -2.81 13.44
CA GLY A 43 21.62 -2.23 14.38
C GLY A 43 21.05 -1.08 15.21
N GLU A 44 19.72 -0.91 15.20
CA GLU A 44 19.00 0.05 16.02
C GLU A 44 18.40 -0.61 17.27
N THR A 45 17.98 0.20 18.23
CA THR A 45 17.27 -0.25 19.43
C THR A 45 16.14 0.73 19.68
N LEU A 46 14.93 0.23 19.88
CA LEU A 46 13.78 1.10 20.10
C LEU A 46 13.77 1.60 21.54
N GLY A 47 13.69 2.92 21.68
CA GLY A 47 13.34 3.53 22.95
C GLY A 47 11.90 3.17 23.35
N GLU A 48 11.59 3.28 24.65
CA GLU A 48 10.24 3.01 25.17
C GLU A 48 9.17 3.91 24.51
N THR A 49 9.53 5.17 24.21
CA THR A 49 8.65 6.12 23.53
C THR A 49 8.39 5.71 22.08
N GLU A 50 9.44 5.39 21.31
CA GLU A 50 9.34 5.01 19.89
C GLU A 50 8.48 3.75 19.75
N ARG A 51 8.73 2.74 20.58
CA ARG A 51 7.93 1.52 20.62
C ARG A 51 6.46 1.81 20.92
N ARG A 52 6.17 2.66 21.91
CA ARG A 52 4.78 3.04 22.24
C ARG A 52 4.12 3.76 21.07
N GLU A 53 4.80 4.72 20.45
CA GLU A 53 4.27 5.52 19.35
C GLU A 53 4.01 4.69 18.08
N ALA A 54 4.86 3.69 17.81
CA ALA A 54 4.66 2.71 16.76
C ALA A 54 3.42 1.83 17.03
N LEU A 55 3.26 1.30 18.26
CA LEU A 55 2.08 0.51 18.63
C LEU A 55 0.79 1.33 18.52
N GLU A 56 0.78 2.56 19.02
CA GLU A 56 -0.37 3.48 18.89
C GLU A 56 -0.75 3.72 17.42
N LEU A 57 0.22 3.71 16.51
CA LEU A 57 -0.02 3.88 15.08
C LEU A 57 -0.75 2.67 14.48
N PHE A 58 -0.31 1.45 14.80
CA PHE A 58 -0.99 0.21 14.35
C PHE A 58 -2.35 0.01 15.01
N GLU A 59 -2.50 0.35 16.29
CA GLU A 59 -3.81 0.39 16.94
C GLU A 59 -4.75 1.39 16.24
N GLY A 60 -4.24 2.56 15.84
CA GLY A 60 -4.97 3.53 15.04
C GLY A 60 -5.35 2.99 13.66
N TYR A 61 -4.46 2.23 13.02
CA TYR A 61 -4.71 1.57 11.74
C TYR A 61 -5.88 0.60 11.83
N ILE A 62 -5.86 -0.37 12.76
CA ILE A 62 -6.97 -1.33 12.90
C ILE A 62 -8.27 -0.64 13.34
N ARG A 63 -8.20 0.40 14.19
CA ARG A 63 -9.37 1.18 14.63
C ARG A 63 -9.98 2.04 13.52
N SER A 64 -9.24 2.32 12.45
CA SER A 64 -9.76 3.08 11.32
C SER A 64 -10.82 2.30 10.54
N VAL A 65 -10.76 0.96 10.55
CA VAL A 65 -11.70 0.08 9.85
C VAL A 65 -13.16 0.33 10.29
N PRO A 66 -13.55 0.10 11.56
CA PRO A 66 -14.93 0.32 11.99
C PRO A 66 -15.36 1.77 11.80
N LEU A 67 -14.44 2.73 11.93
CA LEU A 67 -14.71 4.15 11.75
C LEU A 67 -15.11 4.46 10.30
N LEU A 68 -14.32 4.02 9.32
CA LEU A 68 -14.55 4.23 7.89
C LEU A 68 -15.82 3.51 7.42
N LEU A 69 -16.04 2.27 7.85
CA LEU A 69 -17.25 1.51 7.52
C LEU A 69 -18.52 2.17 8.07
N SER A 70 -18.49 2.64 9.33
CA SER A 70 -19.60 3.42 9.91
C SER A 70 -19.87 4.70 9.13
N ALA A 71 -18.80 5.39 8.70
CA ALA A 71 -18.92 6.63 7.93
C ALA A 71 -19.51 6.38 6.53
N ALA A 72 -19.05 5.33 5.84
CA ALA A 72 -19.59 4.86 4.57
C ALA A 72 -21.09 4.52 4.68
N ALA A 73 -21.46 3.72 5.68
CA ALA A 73 -22.85 3.33 5.93
C ALA A 73 -23.73 4.56 6.18
N LYS A 74 -23.34 5.44 7.09
CA LYS A 74 -24.09 6.66 7.44
C LYS A 74 -24.28 7.60 6.25
N SER A 75 -23.32 7.65 5.33
CA SER A 75 -23.41 8.46 4.11
C SER A 75 -24.46 7.94 3.13
N ALA A 76 -24.70 6.62 3.13
CA ALA A 76 -25.60 5.97 2.19
C ALA A 76 -27.02 5.78 2.73
N VAL A 77 -27.24 5.82 4.04
CA VAL A 77 -28.57 5.62 4.66
C VAL A 77 -29.61 6.59 4.11
N GLY A 78 -30.74 6.04 3.66
CA GLY A 78 -31.87 6.82 3.12
C GLY A 78 -31.62 7.39 1.73
N THR A 79 -30.55 6.95 1.04
CA THR A 79 -30.19 7.41 -0.30
C THR A 79 -30.32 6.29 -1.34
N PRO A 80 -30.38 6.61 -2.64
CA PRO A 80 -30.44 5.60 -3.71
C PRO A 80 -29.20 4.68 -3.83
N VAL A 81 -28.09 5.01 -3.14
CA VAL A 81 -26.86 4.20 -3.10
C VAL A 81 -26.81 3.23 -1.91
N GLU A 82 -27.78 3.27 -0.97
CA GLU A 82 -27.75 2.47 0.27
C GLU A 82 -27.53 0.97 0.01
N ALA A 83 -28.28 0.39 -0.92
CA ALA A 83 -28.22 -1.03 -1.24
C ALA A 83 -26.87 -1.45 -1.86
N VAL A 84 -26.27 -0.57 -2.66
CA VAL A 84 -24.98 -0.85 -3.33
C VAL A 84 -23.83 -0.62 -2.35
N MET A 85 -23.88 0.45 -1.55
CA MET A 85 -22.90 0.70 -0.50
C MET A 85 -22.89 -0.44 0.55
N THR A 86 -24.06 -1.01 0.87
CA THR A 86 -24.14 -2.18 1.75
C THR A 86 -23.37 -3.38 1.18
N GLN A 87 -23.38 -3.57 -0.15
CA GLN A 87 -22.61 -4.63 -0.80
C GLN A 87 -21.10 -4.34 -0.79
N VAL A 88 -20.69 -3.07 -1.01
CA VAL A 88 -19.29 -2.66 -0.86
C VAL A 88 -18.78 -2.91 0.55
N ILE A 89 -19.55 -2.50 1.56
CA ILE A 89 -19.20 -2.74 2.97
C ILE A 89 -19.09 -4.23 3.25
N ALA A 90 -20.04 -5.04 2.79
CA ALA A 90 -19.99 -6.49 2.96
C ALA A 90 -18.75 -7.12 2.31
N ALA A 91 -18.38 -6.69 1.10
CA ALA A 91 -17.18 -7.17 0.41
C ALA A 91 -15.89 -6.76 1.14
N SER A 92 -15.86 -5.56 1.72
CA SER A 92 -14.68 -5.05 2.45
C SER A 92 -14.42 -5.77 3.77
N VAL A 93 -15.44 -6.40 4.37
CA VAL A 93 -15.29 -7.10 5.66
C VAL A 93 -15.37 -8.63 5.53
N ALA A 94 -15.38 -9.15 4.30
CA ALA A 94 -15.56 -10.57 4.05
C ALA A 94 -14.46 -11.44 4.68
N TYR A 95 -13.25 -10.90 4.80
CA TYR A 95 -12.08 -11.62 5.29
C TYR A 95 -12.09 -11.84 6.82
N TRP A 96 -12.64 -10.90 7.59
CA TRP A 96 -12.73 -10.99 9.07
C TRP A 96 -13.56 -12.16 9.64
N ASP A 97 -14.35 -12.82 8.80
CA ASP A 97 -15.17 -13.97 9.18
C ASP A 97 -14.57 -15.30 8.65
N GLU A 98 -13.38 -15.28 8.03
CA GLU A 98 -12.71 -16.48 7.52
C GLU A 98 -12.16 -17.36 8.66
N GLU A 99 -12.34 -18.68 8.56
CA GLU A 99 -11.91 -19.63 9.61
C GLU A 99 -10.40 -19.91 9.58
N GLU A 100 -9.78 -19.79 8.40
CA GLU A 100 -8.35 -20.00 8.17
C GLU A 100 -7.69 -18.66 7.82
N ASP A 101 -7.45 -17.86 8.85
CA ASP A 101 -6.78 -16.57 8.73
C ASP A 101 -5.29 -16.73 8.35
N LEU A 102 -4.79 -15.83 7.50
CA LEU A 102 -3.40 -15.84 7.05
C LEU A 102 -2.45 -15.49 8.19
N VAL A 103 -2.80 -14.49 9.00
CA VAL A 103 -2.11 -14.18 10.25
C VAL A 103 -3.00 -14.58 11.42
N PRO A 104 -2.56 -15.44 12.34
CA PRO A 104 -3.46 -15.88 13.40
C PRO A 104 -3.89 -14.76 14.36
N ASP A 105 -5.21 -14.53 14.46
CA ASP A 105 -5.91 -13.67 15.42
C ASP A 105 -5.35 -13.67 16.87
N HIS A 106 -4.89 -14.83 17.35
CA HIS A 106 -4.36 -14.97 18.71
C HIS A 106 -3.02 -14.25 18.92
N LEU A 107 -2.43 -13.67 17.87
CA LEU A 107 -1.26 -12.80 17.94
C LEU A 107 -1.60 -11.34 18.28
N GLY A 108 -2.86 -11.03 18.60
CA GLY A 108 -3.27 -9.71 19.05
C GLY A 108 -3.30 -8.70 17.91
N VAL A 109 -2.75 -7.49 18.11
CA VAL A 109 -2.75 -6.46 17.07
C VAL A 109 -2.06 -6.93 15.79
N LEU A 110 -0.97 -7.69 15.91
CA LEU A 110 -0.27 -8.29 14.77
C LEU A 110 -1.20 -9.20 13.94
N GLY A 111 -2.08 -9.96 14.62
CA GLY A 111 -3.02 -10.88 14.00
C GLY A 111 -4.20 -10.23 13.29
N LEU A 112 -4.47 -8.94 13.51
CA LEU A 112 -5.53 -8.20 12.81
C LEU A 112 -5.02 -7.25 11.72
N LEU A 113 -3.71 -7.27 11.45
CA LEU A 113 -3.13 -6.34 10.46
C LEU A 113 -3.55 -6.68 9.03
N ASP A 114 -3.65 -7.97 8.70
CA ASP A 114 -4.11 -8.48 7.40
C ASP A 114 -5.60 -8.22 7.18
N ASP A 115 -6.44 -8.43 8.19
CA ASP A 115 -7.85 -8.04 8.19
C ASP A 115 -8.06 -6.56 7.89
N ALA A 116 -7.31 -5.72 8.63
CA ALA A 116 -7.38 -4.29 8.49
C ALA A 116 -6.87 -3.86 7.11
N TYR A 117 -5.74 -4.43 6.67
CA TYR A 117 -5.17 -4.20 5.35
C TYR A 117 -6.18 -4.52 4.24
N PHE A 118 -6.75 -5.73 4.23
CA PHE A 118 -7.73 -6.17 3.25
C PHE A 118 -8.90 -5.18 3.14
N THR A 119 -9.44 -4.78 4.29
CA THR A 119 -10.58 -3.88 4.36
C THR A 119 -10.24 -2.49 3.85
N LEU A 120 -9.15 -1.91 4.35
CA LEU A 120 -8.73 -0.55 4.02
C LEU A 120 -8.34 -0.45 2.56
N ARG A 121 -7.64 -1.46 2.02
CA ARG A 121 -7.26 -1.54 0.62
C ARG A 121 -8.47 -1.54 -0.32
N ILE A 122 -9.50 -2.33 -0.02
CA ILE A 122 -10.77 -2.31 -0.78
C ILE A 122 -11.41 -0.91 -0.72
N LEU A 123 -11.52 -0.32 0.47
CA LEU A 123 -12.13 1.00 0.63
C LEU A 123 -11.36 2.10 -0.10
N GLN A 124 -10.02 2.06 -0.09
CA GLN A 124 -9.18 2.98 -0.85
C GLN A 124 -9.35 2.81 -2.36
N LEU A 125 -9.36 1.57 -2.87
CA LEU A 125 -9.52 1.29 -4.31
C LEU A 125 -10.89 1.75 -4.80
N VAL A 126 -11.95 1.49 -4.03
CA VAL A 126 -13.30 2.01 -4.30
C VAL A 126 -13.32 3.54 -4.25
N SER A 127 -12.69 4.14 -3.23
CA SER A 127 -12.58 5.60 -3.08
C SER A 127 -11.87 6.24 -4.27
N ARG A 128 -10.75 5.66 -4.72
CA ARG A 128 -9.97 6.14 -5.87
C ARG A 128 -10.81 6.15 -7.13
N ARG A 129 -11.50 5.04 -7.42
CA ARG A 129 -12.36 4.93 -8.60
C ARG A 129 -13.56 5.87 -8.54
N LEU A 130 -14.18 6.03 -7.37
CA LEU A 130 -15.23 7.02 -7.15
C LEU A 130 -14.72 8.45 -7.39
N SER A 131 -13.51 8.76 -6.93
CA SER A 131 -12.91 10.08 -7.08
C SER A 131 -12.63 10.40 -8.54
N GLU A 132 -12.05 9.45 -9.28
CA GLU A 132 -11.73 9.59 -10.70
C GLU A 132 -12.98 9.80 -11.57
N GLU A 133 -14.08 9.09 -11.29
CA GLU A 133 -15.27 9.08 -12.15
C GLU A 133 -16.38 10.05 -11.69
N SER A 134 -16.45 10.39 -10.40
CA SER A 134 -17.54 11.20 -9.82
C SER A 134 -17.08 12.41 -8.98
N GLY A 135 -15.77 12.54 -8.71
CA GLY A 135 -15.21 13.58 -7.84
C GLY A 135 -15.49 13.41 -6.34
N HIS A 136 -16.11 12.29 -5.94
CA HIS A 136 -16.43 11.99 -4.54
C HIS A 136 -15.39 11.05 -3.93
N VAL A 137 -15.04 11.31 -2.68
CA VAL A 137 -13.99 10.56 -1.95
C VAL A 137 -14.59 9.91 -0.71
N LEU A 138 -14.37 8.59 -0.57
CA LEU A 138 -14.82 7.80 0.58
C LEU A 138 -13.78 7.80 1.71
N VAL A 139 -12.51 7.66 1.34
CA VAL A 139 -11.32 7.68 2.22
C VAL A 139 -10.46 8.87 1.81
N LYS A 140 -10.26 9.84 2.72
CA LYS A 140 -9.45 11.05 2.44
C LYS A 140 -7.97 10.84 2.65
N ASP A 141 -7.62 10.02 3.63
CA ASP A 141 -6.24 9.84 4.02
C ASP A 141 -5.56 8.91 3.01
N ASP A 142 -4.36 9.27 2.62
CA ASP A 142 -3.49 8.39 1.85
C ASP A 142 -2.79 7.45 2.83
N LEU A 143 -3.16 6.17 2.83
CA LEU A 143 -2.54 5.18 3.71
C LEU A 143 -1.42 4.41 3.02
N THR A 144 -1.02 4.78 1.78
CA THR A 144 -0.05 4.02 0.98
C THR A 144 1.24 3.71 1.74
N ALA A 145 1.79 4.70 2.45
CA ALA A 145 2.99 4.52 3.27
C ALA A 145 2.79 3.52 4.41
N LEU A 146 1.63 3.55 5.07
CA LEU A 146 1.34 2.66 6.20
C LEU A 146 0.98 1.24 5.73
N ASP A 147 0.28 1.13 4.60
CA ASP A 147 0.02 -0.14 3.92
C ASP A 147 1.32 -0.84 3.54
N ALA A 148 2.32 -0.10 3.06
CA ALA A 148 3.64 -0.66 2.75
C ALA A 148 4.34 -1.23 4.00
N VAL A 149 4.26 -0.52 5.15
CA VAL A 149 4.80 -1.06 6.40
C VAL A 149 4.05 -2.32 6.83
N VAL A 150 2.73 -2.32 6.71
CA VAL A 150 1.89 -3.47 7.08
C VAL A 150 2.25 -4.69 6.22
N CYS A 151 2.45 -4.51 4.91
CA CYS A 151 2.93 -5.57 4.03
C CYS A 151 4.31 -6.10 4.45
N ASP A 152 5.26 -5.24 4.84
CA ASP A 152 6.58 -5.67 5.33
C ASP A 152 6.49 -6.47 6.65
N ILE A 153 5.59 -6.06 7.54
CA ILE A 153 5.35 -6.72 8.83
C ILE A 153 4.72 -8.10 8.63
N ILE A 154 3.67 -8.19 7.82
CA ILE A 154 2.96 -9.45 7.54
C ILE A 154 3.83 -10.38 6.67
N GLY A 155 4.65 -9.81 5.80
CA GLY A 155 5.55 -10.50 4.89
C GLY A 155 5.02 -10.52 3.46
N GLU A 156 5.93 -10.36 2.50
CA GLU A 156 5.66 -10.19 1.07
C GLU A 156 4.74 -11.27 0.48
N GLN A 157 5.02 -12.55 0.76
CA GLN A 157 4.23 -13.67 0.23
C GLN A 157 2.76 -13.63 0.69
N LEU A 158 2.52 -13.20 1.93
CA LEU A 158 1.17 -13.08 2.47
C LEU A 158 0.50 -11.80 1.95
N ALA A 159 1.24 -10.71 1.82
CA ALA A 159 0.78 -9.47 1.21
C ALA A 159 0.31 -9.68 -0.25
N ASP A 160 1.04 -10.45 -1.05
CA ASP A 160 0.65 -10.80 -2.42
C ASP A 160 -0.68 -11.57 -2.45
N VAL A 161 -0.84 -12.56 -1.57
CA VAL A 161 -2.09 -13.33 -1.45
C VAL A 161 -3.24 -12.41 -1.05
N LEU A 162 -3.02 -11.49 -0.10
CA LEU A 162 -4.03 -10.51 0.30
C LEU A 162 -4.42 -9.58 -0.86
N ASP A 163 -3.45 -9.07 -1.62
CA ASP A 163 -3.73 -8.23 -2.79
C ASP A 163 -4.53 -9.00 -3.87
N GLU A 164 -4.23 -10.29 -4.10
CA GLU A 164 -5.05 -11.14 -4.97
C GLU A 164 -6.49 -11.29 -4.45
N LEU A 165 -6.67 -11.52 -3.15
CA LEU A 165 -7.99 -11.61 -2.51
C LEU A 165 -8.75 -10.29 -2.60
N VAL A 166 -8.07 -9.17 -2.41
CA VAL A 166 -8.64 -7.82 -2.59
C VAL A 166 -9.16 -7.65 -4.01
N MET A 167 -8.34 -7.98 -5.02
CA MET A 167 -8.73 -7.87 -6.43
C MET A 167 -9.90 -8.80 -6.77
N LEU A 168 -9.93 -10.01 -6.21
CA LEU A 168 -11.06 -10.93 -6.35
C LEU A 168 -12.34 -10.35 -5.71
N SER A 169 -12.25 -9.79 -4.51
CA SER A 169 -13.38 -9.15 -3.82
C SER A 169 -13.94 -7.97 -4.60
N LEU A 170 -13.05 -7.11 -5.13
CA LEU A 170 -13.42 -5.97 -5.97
C LEU A 170 -14.12 -6.41 -7.27
N SER A 171 -13.66 -7.48 -7.91
CA SER A 171 -14.29 -8.00 -9.13
C SER A 171 -15.74 -8.45 -8.94
N ASN A 172 -16.09 -8.85 -7.71
CA ASN A 172 -17.44 -9.26 -7.31
C ASN A 172 -18.26 -8.13 -6.69
N THR A 173 -17.68 -6.93 -6.56
CA THR A 173 -18.33 -5.77 -5.95
C THR A 173 -18.95 -4.87 -7.03
N PRO A 174 -20.20 -4.40 -6.87
CA PRO A 174 -20.90 -3.56 -7.87
C PRO A 174 -20.42 -2.10 -7.86
N ILE A 175 -19.12 -1.86 -8.10
CA ILE A 175 -18.50 -0.54 -8.05
C ILE A 175 -19.03 0.37 -9.17
N ASP A 176 -19.22 -0.17 -10.38
CA ASP A 176 -19.77 0.58 -11.51
C ASP A 176 -21.20 1.09 -11.22
N GLU A 177 -22.01 0.27 -10.55
CA GLU A 177 -23.36 0.65 -10.14
C GLU A 177 -23.30 1.74 -9.06
N LEU A 178 -22.35 1.65 -8.13
CA LEU A 178 -22.14 2.66 -7.10
C LEU A 178 -21.81 4.01 -7.76
N ILE A 179 -20.83 4.02 -8.66
CA ILE A 179 -20.40 5.22 -9.38
C ILE A 179 -21.56 5.82 -10.17
N ALA A 180 -22.29 5.01 -10.94
CA ALA A 180 -23.43 5.48 -11.72
C ALA A 180 -24.49 6.15 -10.85
N LYS A 181 -24.84 5.53 -9.71
CA LYS A 181 -25.83 6.08 -8.77
C LYS A 181 -25.33 7.33 -8.05
N VAL A 182 -24.06 7.38 -7.64
CA VAL A 182 -23.46 8.58 -7.03
C VAL A 182 -23.47 9.74 -8.02
N SER A 183 -23.03 9.51 -9.26
CA SER A 183 -22.99 10.52 -10.32
C SER A 183 -24.38 11.02 -10.71
N GLU A 184 -25.39 10.15 -10.76
CA GLU A 184 -26.79 10.55 -10.99
C GLU A 184 -27.33 11.47 -9.89
N HIS A 185 -26.84 11.32 -8.65
CA HIS A 185 -27.34 12.02 -7.46
C HIS A 185 -26.33 13.02 -6.85
N ALA A 186 -25.30 13.40 -7.61
CA ALA A 186 -24.13 14.18 -7.15
C ALA A 186 -24.47 15.51 -6.46
N GLY A 187 -25.67 16.07 -6.65
CA GLY A 187 -26.13 17.28 -5.96
C GLY A 187 -26.63 17.07 -4.52
N ASN A 188 -26.93 15.83 -4.11
CA ASN A 188 -27.56 15.50 -2.83
C ASN A 188 -26.72 14.55 -1.97
N PHE A 189 -25.56 14.15 -2.44
CA PHE A 189 -24.75 13.12 -1.81
C PHE A 189 -23.47 13.73 -1.21
N GLN A 190 -23.29 13.60 0.10
CA GLN A 190 -22.04 13.92 0.78
C GLN A 190 -21.57 12.69 1.54
N PHE A 191 -20.39 12.20 1.20
CA PHE A 191 -19.73 11.22 2.05
C PHE A 191 -19.27 11.92 3.33
N ASN A 192 -19.72 11.41 4.47
CA ASN A 192 -19.06 11.65 5.73
C ASN A 192 -17.69 11.00 5.62
N THR A 193 -16.68 11.76 5.22
CA THR A 193 -15.33 11.21 5.21
C THR A 193 -14.87 11.08 6.64
N ALA A 194 -14.60 9.86 7.08
CA ALA A 194 -13.86 9.65 8.31
C ALA A 194 -12.37 9.91 8.03
N GLN A 195 -11.73 10.60 8.97
CA GLN A 195 -10.29 10.64 9.08
C GLN A 195 -9.89 9.52 10.02
N THR A 196 -8.82 8.82 9.67
CA THR A 196 -8.04 8.00 10.59
C THR A 196 -7.68 8.84 11.82
N SER A 197 -7.57 8.20 12.99
CA SER A 197 -7.33 8.88 14.28
C SER A 197 -5.93 9.49 14.44
N PHE A 198 -5.22 9.68 13.33
CA PHE A 198 -3.86 10.16 13.24
C PHE A 198 -3.81 11.68 13.48
N THR A 199 -2.96 12.11 14.40
CA THR A 199 -2.94 13.49 14.90
C THR A 199 -2.29 14.43 13.89
N GLY A 200 -3.07 15.27 13.17
CA GLY A 200 -2.64 16.54 12.53
C GLY A 200 -1.48 16.54 11.51
N LEU A 201 -0.75 15.45 11.37
CA LEU A 201 0.34 15.16 10.43
C LEU A 201 -0.21 14.30 9.30
N SER A 202 0.47 14.28 8.15
CA SER A 202 0.17 13.30 7.10
C SER A 202 0.51 11.89 7.58
N VAL A 203 -0.08 10.86 6.97
CA VAL A 203 0.25 9.47 7.29
C VAL A 203 1.71 9.15 6.94
N GLU A 204 2.21 9.72 5.83
CA GLU A 204 3.61 9.64 5.43
C GLU A 204 4.55 10.22 6.51
N ASP A 205 4.29 11.44 6.99
CA ASP A 205 5.08 12.07 8.05
C ASP A 205 5.05 11.24 9.35
N LEU A 206 3.93 10.56 9.63
CA LEU A 206 3.78 9.70 10.80
C LEU A 206 4.54 8.39 10.67
N VAL A 207 4.53 7.78 9.48
CA VAL A 207 5.31 6.59 9.17
C VAL A 207 6.80 6.91 9.26
N ASP A 208 7.25 8.01 8.67
CA ASP A 208 8.65 8.43 8.76
C ASP A 208 9.08 8.70 10.21
N ALA A 209 8.24 9.42 10.97
CA ALA A 209 8.56 9.78 12.34
C ALA A 209 8.52 8.60 13.32
N ARG A 210 7.65 7.60 13.10
CA ARG A 210 7.36 6.54 14.09
C ARG A 210 7.76 5.13 13.65
N LEU A 211 7.99 4.92 12.35
CA LEU A 211 8.25 3.60 11.75
C LEU A 211 9.42 3.64 10.76
N GLY A 212 10.22 4.71 10.72
CA GLY A 212 11.41 4.80 9.87
C GLY A 212 12.44 3.68 10.10
N PHE A 213 12.37 2.99 11.24
CA PHE A 213 13.16 1.80 11.55
C PHE A 213 12.55 0.50 11.01
N VAL A 214 11.25 0.45 10.73
CA VAL A 214 10.53 -0.75 10.24
C VAL A 214 10.65 -0.86 8.74
N LEU A 215 10.36 0.23 8.03
CA LEU A 215 10.53 0.27 6.59
C LEU A 215 11.97 -0.08 6.29
N GLN A 216 12.23 -1.10 5.44
CA GLN A 216 13.48 -1.07 4.69
C GLN A 216 13.54 0.35 4.13
N PRO A 217 14.68 1.08 4.24
CA PRO A 217 14.81 2.30 3.44
C PRO A 217 14.28 1.91 2.07
N VAL A 218 13.10 2.42 1.66
CA VAL A 218 12.38 1.97 0.45
C VAL A 218 13.44 2.05 -0.58
N ASP A 219 13.99 0.87 -0.94
CA ASP A 219 15.29 0.69 -1.57
C ASP A 219 15.94 2.08 -1.79
N ILE A 220 16.57 2.77 -0.80
CA ILE A 220 16.90 4.22 -1.00
C ILE A 220 17.68 4.37 -2.32
N ALA A 221 18.49 3.34 -2.57
CA ALA A 221 18.85 2.77 -3.85
C ALA A 221 17.78 2.79 -4.98
N GLY A 222 16.85 1.84 -5.02
CA GLY A 222 15.70 1.76 -5.94
C GLY A 222 14.85 3.03 -6.07
N GLY A 223 14.65 3.85 -5.04
CA GLY A 223 13.95 5.13 -5.11
C GLY A 223 14.73 6.16 -5.92
N GLU A 224 16.02 6.36 -5.61
CA GLU A 224 16.91 7.22 -6.41
C GLU A 224 17.07 6.69 -7.84
N ILE A 225 17.15 5.37 -8.02
CA ILE A 225 17.19 4.70 -9.32
C ILE A 225 15.88 4.94 -10.08
N CYS A 226 14.72 4.77 -9.44
CA CYS A 226 13.41 4.99 -10.06
C CYS A 226 13.23 6.45 -10.46
N GLU A 227 13.56 7.41 -9.60
CA GLU A 227 13.50 8.85 -9.92
C GLU A 227 14.43 9.20 -11.09
N ALA A 228 15.64 8.65 -11.11
CA ALA A 228 16.58 8.85 -12.22
C ALA A 228 16.03 8.28 -13.55
N LEU A 229 15.44 7.08 -13.50
CA LEU A 229 14.84 6.41 -14.66
C LEU A 229 13.57 7.11 -15.15
N GLU A 230 12.75 7.65 -14.26
CA GLU A 230 11.57 8.45 -14.59
C GLU A 230 11.95 9.77 -15.27
N SER A 231 12.95 10.47 -14.70
CA SER A 231 13.53 11.68 -15.28
C SER A 231 14.10 11.41 -16.68
N LEU A 232 14.78 10.27 -16.86
CA LEU A 232 15.31 9.84 -18.15
C LEU A 232 14.20 9.51 -19.14
N ALA A 233 13.16 8.77 -18.72
CA ALA A 233 12.03 8.41 -19.57
C ALA A 233 11.35 9.65 -20.15
N ALA A 234 11.12 10.66 -19.32
CA ALA A 234 10.55 11.94 -19.73
C ALA A 234 11.44 12.68 -20.74
N LYS A 235 12.76 12.72 -20.50
CA LYS A 235 13.74 13.34 -21.41
C LYS A 235 13.81 12.60 -22.76
N LEU A 236 13.81 11.27 -22.77
CA LEU A 236 13.86 10.44 -23.98
C LEU A 236 12.60 10.61 -24.84
N ALA A 237 11.42 10.70 -24.21
CA ALA A 237 10.16 10.94 -24.89
C ALA A 237 10.13 12.31 -25.59
N ALA A 238 10.78 13.32 -25.02
CA ALA A 238 10.82 14.69 -25.54
C ALA A 238 11.99 14.98 -26.50
N ALA A 239 13.01 14.13 -26.54
CA ALA A 239 14.23 14.33 -27.30
C ALA A 239 14.11 13.91 -28.78
N ASP A 240 14.85 14.61 -29.66
CA ASP A 240 15.09 14.17 -31.03
C ASP A 240 16.17 13.07 -31.11
N ASP A 241 16.32 12.43 -32.27
CA ASP A 241 17.21 11.27 -32.43
C ASP A 241 18.69 11.59 -32.14
N ALA A 242 19.14 12.83 -32.34
CA ALA A 242 20.51 13.23 -32.04
C ALA A 242 20.72 13.45 -30.53
N ALA A 243 19.72 14.03 -29.85
CA ALA A 243 19.73 14.25 -28.41
C ALA A 243 19.53 12.94 -27.62
N ARG A 244 18.80 11.95 -28.15
CA ARG A 244 18.58 10.65 -27.50
C ARG A 244 19.87 9.89 -27.22
N THR A 245 20.79 9.83 -28.18
CA THR A 245 22.07 9.13 -28.00
C THR A 245 22.90 9.76 -26.88
N ALA A 246 23.00 11.09 -26.85
CA ALA A 246 23.73 11.80 -25.80
C ALA A 246 23.07 11.64 -24.41
N LEU A 247 21.74 11.57 -24.36
CA LEU A 247 20.99 11.33 -23.12
C LEU A 247 21.20 9.91 -22.57
N LEU A 248 21.27 8.90 -23.45
CA LEU A 248 21.53 7.52 -23.05
C LEU A 248 22.96 7.36 -22.49
N ASP A 249 23.95 7.99 -23.13
CA ASP A 249 25.35 7.97 -22.65
C ASP A 249 25.48 8.65 -21.27
N GLN A 250 24.83 9.80 -21.08
CA GLN A 250 24.80 10.50 -19.79
C GLN A 250 24.08 9.67 -18.71
N ALA A 251 22.92 9.09 -19.05
CA ALA A 251 22.14 8.29 -18.13
C ALA A 251 22.86 7.01 -17.68
N THR A 252 23.66 6.41 -18.56
CA THR A 252 24.50 5.25 -18.21
C THR A 252 25.45 5.58 -17.06
N ALA A 253 26.08 6.75 -17.10
CA ALA A 253 26.99 7.19 -16.05
C ALA A 253 26.28 7.57 -14.75
N GLU A 254 25.12 8.24 -14.84
CA GLU A 254 24.31 8.62 -13.67
C GLU A 254 23.74 7.38 -12.96
N LEU A 255 23.28 6.38 -13.72
CA LEU A 255 22.72 5.15 -13.19
C LEU A 255 23.78 4.21 -12.60
N ASP A 256 24.98 4.13 -13.21
CA ASP A 256 26.13 3.39 -12.65
C ASP A 256 26.55 3.95 -11.29
N GLU A 257 26.61 5.29 -11.15
CA GLU A 257 26.91 5.93 -9.87
C GLU A 257 25.78 5.70 -8.86
N ALA A 258 24.52 5.88 -9.27
CA ALA A 258 23.36 5.64 -8.40
C ALA A 258 23.33 4.19 -7.88
N LEU A 259 23.53 3.20 -8.76
CA LEU A 259 23.59 1.78 -8.38
C LEU A 259 24.78 1.48 -7.45
N ARG A 260 25.94 2.11 -7.64
CA ARG A 260 27.09 1.92 -6.73
C ARG A 260 26.83 2.48 -5.34
N VAL A 261 26.21 3.66 -5.25
CA VAL A 261 25.85 4.28 -3.98
C VAL A 261 24.77 3.46 -3.28
N ALA A 262 23.71 3.12 -4.02
CA ALA A 262 22.61 2.26 -3.64
C ALA A 262 23.05 0.94 -2.99
N LEU A 263 23.90 0.19 -3.68
CA LEU A 263 24.25 -1.19 -3.32
C LEU A 263 25.33 -1.25 -2.24
N SER A 264 26.11 -0.18 -2.05
CA SER A 264 27.06 -0.05 -0.94
C SER A 264 26.42 -0.11 0.45
N CYS A 265 25.08 0.00 0.54
CA CYS A 265 24.31 -0.01 1.77
C CYS A 265 23.67 -1.37 2.13
N GLY A 266 23.81 -2.43 1.33
CA GLY A 266 23.19 -3.72 1.70
C GLY A 266 23.34 -4.93 0.76
N VAL A 267 23.82 -4.77 -0.49
CA VAL A 267 23.98 -5.88 -1.46
C VAL A 267 25.35 -5.77 -2.14
N GLU A 268 26.23 -6.75 -1.96
CA GLU A 268 27.55 -6.76 -2.62
C GLU A 268 27.44 -7.21 -4.08
N LEU A 269 26.99 -6.31 -4.99
CA LEU A 269 27.17 -6.54 -6.43
C LEU A 269 28.60 -6.21 -6.86
N ASN A 270 29.17 -7.04 -7.72
CA ASN A 270 30.45 -6.76 -8.37
C ASN A 270 30.29 -5.80 -9.57
N ALA A 271 31.41 -5.29 -10.08
CA ALA A 271 31.38 -4.29 -11.17
C ALA A 271 30.70 -4.80 -12.45
N ASP A 272 30.80 -6.10 -12.75
CA ASP A 272 30.21 -6.70 -13.95
C ASP A 272 28.67 -6.83 -13.79
N GLU A 273 28.21 -7.12 -12.58
CA GLU A 273 26.78 -7.18 -12.22
C GLU A 273 26.11 -5.79 -12.30
N ILE A 274 26.81 -4.74 -11.85
CA ILE A 274 26.34 -3.36 -11.97
C ILE A 274 26.27 -2.94 -13.44
N GLU A 275 27.30 -3.24 -14.25
CA GLU A 275 27.29 -2.94 -15.68
C GLU A 275 26.14 -3.66 -16.41
N LEU A 276 25.85 -4.90 -16.02
CA LEU A 276 24.73 -5.68 -16.54
C LEU A 276 23.39 -5.06 -16.15
N ALA A 277 23.20 -4.68 -14.88
CA ALA A 277 21.99 -4.04 -14.38
C ALA A 277 21.68 -2.74 -15.14
N VAL A 278 22.68 -1.86 -15.27
CA VAL A 278 22.57 -0.59 -16.00
C VAL A 278 22.15 -0.85 -17.46
N SER A 279 22.80 -1.81 -18.12
CA SER A 279 22.51 -2.15 -19.51
C SER A 279 21.08 -2.66 -19.70
N MET A 280 20.58 -3.48 -18.77
CA MET A 280 19.22 -4.03 -18.82
C MET A 280 18.16 -2.94 -18.60
N LEU A 281 18.35 -2.06 -17.62
CA LEU A 281 17.41 -0.98 -17.29
C LEU A 281 17.31 0.05 -18.42
N ILE A 282 18.46 0.49 -18.95
CA ILE A 282 18.50 1.42 -20.08
C ILE A 282 17.91 0.78 -21.34
N GLY A 283 18.21 -0.51 -21.59
CA GLY A 283 17.65 -1.27 -22.69
C GLY A 283 16.12 -1.36 -22.64
N ALA A 284 15.56 -1.63 -21.45
CA ALA A 284 14.12 -1.71 -21.22
C ALA A 284 13.44 -0.36 -21.47
N LEU A 285 14.00 0.74 -20.94
CA LEU A 285 13.51 2.10 -21.16
C LEU A 285 13.57 2.52 -22.62
N HIS A 286 14.70 2.30 -23.28
CA HIS A 286 14.88 2.64 -24.69
C HIS A 286 13.87 1.87 -25.55
N HIS A 287 13.69 0.58 -25.30
CA HIS A 287 12.69 -0.21 -26.00
C HIS A 287 11.27 0.33 -25.77
N ARG A 288 10.91 0.61 -24.52
CA ARG A 288 9.57 1.09 -24.16
C ARG A 288 9.28 2.48 -24.77
N VAL A 289 10.13 3.46 -24.50
CA VAL A 289 9.89 4.86 -24.85
C VAL A 289 10.19 5.13 -26.32
N VAL A 290 11.30 4.62 -26.85
CA VAL A 290 11.77 4.98 -28.21
C VAL A 290 11.25 4.00 -29.27
N LEU A 291 11.32 2.70 -29.03
CA LEU A 291 10.94 1.71 -30.05
C LEU A 291 9.43 1.45 -30.09
N THR A 292 8.76 1.40 -28.93
CA THR A 292 7.31 1.15 -28.87
C THR A 292 6.45 2.41 -28.74
N GLY A 293 7.05 3.56 -28.42
CA GLY A 293 6.33 4.81 -28.15
C GLY A 293 5.40 4.73 -26.93
N GLY A 294 5.61 3.74 -26.05
CA GLY A 294 4.83 3.54 -24.85
C GLY A 294 5.30 4.43 -23.71
N ALA A 295 4.40 4.77 -22.79
CA ALA A 295 4.79 5.40 -21.53
C ALA A 295 5.58 4.41 -20.67
N ALA A 296 6.65 4.91 -20.05
CA ALA A 296 7.33 4.28 -18.93
C ALA A 296 6.91 5.05 -17.68
N ASP A 297 5.81 4.63 -17.08
CA ASP A 297 5.30 5.17 -15.82
C ASP A 297 6.04 4.54 -14.62
N GLY A 298 5.81 5.07 -13.41
CA GLY A 298 6.46 4.60 -12.20
C GLY A 298 6.27 3.11 -11.94
N ASN A 299 5.10 2.54 -12.30
CA ASN A 299 4.85 1.11 -12.18
C ASN A 299 5.73 0.27 -13.13
N PHE A 300 5.89 0.70 -14.39
CA PHE A 300 6.80 0.01 -15.31
C PHE A 300 8.25 0.09 -14.84
N ILE A 301 8.66 1.25 -14.33
CA ILE A 301 10.04 1.50 -13.89
C ILE A 301 10.35 0.70 -12.62
N ALA A 302 9.49 0.76 -11.60
CA ALA A 302 9.63 -0.02 -10.37
C ALA A 302 9.73 -1.53 -10.68
N ARG A 303 8.85 -2.04 -11.54
CA ARG A 303 8.88 -3.46 -11.93
C ARG A 303 10.12 -3.83 -12.73
N ALA A 304 10.64 -2.93 -13.56
CA ALA A 304 11.88 -3.17 -14.30
C ALA A 304 13.10 -3.21 -13.38
N VAL A 305 13.16 -2.30 -12.39
CA VAL A 305 14.20 -2.27 -11.37
C VAL A 305 14.19 -3.54 -10.54
N GLU A 306 13.03 -3.91 -10.02
CA GLU A 306 12.82 -5.14 -9.24
C GLU A 306 13.29 -6.39 -10.02
N VAL A 307 12.78 -6.61 -11.23
CA VAL A 307 13.13 -7.78 -12.05
C VAL A 307 14.61 -7.85 -12.39
N VAL A 308 15.26 -6.70 -12.61
CA VAL A 308 16.70 -6.67 -12.93
C VAL A 308 17.52 -6.96 -11.68
N LEU A 309 17.18 -6.39 -10.52
CA LEU A 309 17.93 -6.59 -9.29
C LEU A 309 17.74 -8.00 -8.72
N GLU A 310 16.52 -8.55 -8.78
CA GLU A 310 16.25 -9.95 -8.41
C GLU A 310 16.97 -10.95 -9.32
N GLY A 311 17.07 -10.66 -10.62
CA GLY A 311 17.70 -11.55 -11.58
C GLY A 311 19.23 -11.59 -11.51
N ILE A 312 19.84 -10.65 -10.79
CA ILE A 312 21.30 -10.53 -10.63
C ILE A 312 21.76 -11.13 -9.28
N ASN A 313 20.86 -11.30 -8.31
CA ASN A 313 21.09 -11.94 -7.02
C ASN A 313 21.00 -13.48 -7.10
#